data_AF-H3AQH0-F1
#
_entry.id   AF-H3AQH0-F1
#
_cell.length_a   1.000
_cell.length_b   1.000
_cell.length_c   1.000
_cell.angle_alpha   90.00
_cell.angle_beta   90.00
_cell.angle_gamma   90.00
#
_symmetry.space_group_name_H-M   'P 1'
#
loop_
_entity.id
_entity.type
_entity.pdbx_description
1 polymer ?
#
loop_
_entity_poly.entity_id
_entity_poly.type
_entity_poly.pdbx_seq_one_letter_code
_entity_poly.pdbx_strand_id
1 'polypeptide(L)'
;GLLEKFLIPKSTNTESKVFYLKMKGDYFRYLAEVNGGEERDKIIKASKEAYQEAFDISRREMQATHPIRLGLALNFSVFYYEILCSQADACKLAKKAFDDAIEVLESLNDDDDSYKDSTLIMQLLRDNLTLWTSDNAQDDGGEGEQSQQAEQKN
;
A
#
# COMPACT_ATOMS: atom_id res chain seq x y z
N GLY A 1 18.80 4.75 12.88
CA GLY A 1 18.20 4.14 14.10
C GLY A 1 18.56 2.66 14.24
N LEU A 2 17.83 1.89 15.08
CA LEU A 2 18.04 0.44 15.28
C LEU A 2 18.01 -0.35 13.96
N LEU A 3 17.00 -0.07 13.11
CA LEU A 3 16.83 -0.72 11.81
C LEU A 3 18.06 -0.56 10.90
N GLU A 4 18.53 0.67 10.74
CA GLU A 4 19.63 1.00 9.80
C GLU A 4 21.00 0.59 10.30
N LYS A 5 21.25 0.65 11.62
CA LYS A 5 22.56 0.36 12.20
C LYS A 5 22.77 -1.13 12.48
N PHE A 6 21.69 -1.88 12.72
CA PHE A 6 21.80 -3.25 13.22
C PHE A 6 20.96 -4.24 12.44
N LEU A 7 19.65 -4.02 12.27
CA LEU A 7 18.76 -5.08 11.77
C LEU A 7 18.89 -5.30 10.25
N ILE A 8 18.82 -4.23 9.45
CA ILE A 8 18.95 -4.32 7.99
C ILE A 8 20.35 -4.81 7.58
N PRO A 9 21.48 -4.25 8.09
CA PRO A 9 22.81 -4.69 7.68
C PRO A 9 23.17 -6.11 8.10
N LYS A 10 22.57 -6.61 9.20
CA LYS A 10 22.83 -7.98 9.70
C LYS A 10 21.82 -9.00 9.20
N SER A 11 20.80 -8.59 8.44
CA SER A 11 19.84 -9.53 7.85
C SER A 11 20.53 -10.38 6.78
N THR A 12 20.51 -11.70 6.96
CA THR A 12 21.18 -12.65 6.07
C THR A 12 20.21 -13.36 5.14
N ASN A 13 18.93 -13.48 5.52
CA ASN A 13 17.88 -14.04 4.67
C ASN A 13 16.98 -12.94 4.09
N THR A 14 16.41 -13.25 2.92
CA THR A 14 15.57 -12.33 2.14
C THR A 14 14.34 -11.89 2.93
N GLU A 15 13.65 -12.80 3.61
CA GLU A 15 12.44 -12.49 4.37
C GLU A 15 12.69 -11.43 5.45
N SER A 16 13.74 -11.59 6.24
CA SER A 16 14.11 -10.64 7.30
C SER A 16 14.49 -9.29 6.70
N LYS A 17 15.22 -9.28 5.58
CA LYS A 17 15.61 -8.03 4.91
C LYS A 17 14.37 -7.26 4.42
N VAL A 18 13.45 -7.94 3.73
CA VAL A 18 12.19 -7.36 3.27
C VAL A 18 11.34 -6.88 4.45
N PHE A 19 11.25 -7.68 5.50
CA PHE A 19 10.50 -7.34 6.72
C PHE A 19 11.04 -6.07 7.40
N TYR A 20 12.37 -5.95 7.56
CA TYR A 20 12.97 -4.76 8.18
C TYR A 20 12.91 -3.52 7.30
N LEU A 21 13.02 -3.67 5.98
CA LEU A 21 12.82 -2.55 5.03
C LEU A 21 11.36 -2.08 5.02
N LYS A 22 10.40 -3.02 4.99
CA LYS A 22 8.97 -2.73 5.16
C LYS A 22 8.73 -1.96 6.45
N MET A 23 9.28 -2.45 7.57
CA MET A 23 9.15 -1.81 8.87
C MET A 23 9.75 -0.39 8.87
N LYS A 24 10.89 -0.17 8.20
CA LYS A 24 11.47 1.16 7.99
C LYS A 24 10.50 2.07 7.23
N GLY A 25 9.90 1.58 6.14
CA GLY A 25 8.87 2.28 5.38
C GLY A 25 7.66 2.67 6.24
N ASP A 26 7.15 1.73 7.03
CA ASP A 26 6.04 1.93 7.98
C ASP A 26 6.36 3.02 9.01
N TYR A 27 7.53 2.98 9.64
CA TYR A 27 7.92 4.02 10.61
C TYR A 27 8.00 5.41 9.98
N PHE A 28 8.56 5.54 8.78
CA PHE A 28 8.57 6.84 8.09
C PHE A 28 7.17 7.26 7.65
N ARG A 29 6.30 6.33 7.26
CA ARG A 29 4.90 6.65 6.97
C ARG A 29 4.20 7.26 8.18
N TYR A 30 4.31 6.64 9.35
CA TYR A 30 3.74 7.18 10.59
C TYR A 30 4.33 8.56 10.96
N LEU A 31 5.61 8.77 10.69
CA LEU A 31 6.22 10.10 10.86
C LEU A 31 5.65 11.13 9.87
N ALA A 32 5.34 10.74 8.63
CA ALA A 32 4.77 11.65 7.63
C ALA A 32 3.34 12.09 7.96
N GLU A 33 2.60 11.29 8.73
CA GLU A 33 1.22 11.60 9.18
C GLU A 33 1.19 12.76 10.20
N VAL A 34 2.26 12.92 10.98
CA VAL A 34 2.32 13.92 12.07
C VAL A 34 3.21 15.13 11.78
N ASN A 35 4.01 15.08 10.71
CA ASN A 35 4.92 16.17 10.31
C ASN A 35 4.35 16.96 9.13
N GLY A 36 4.70 18.25 9.03
CA GLY A 36 4.30 19.15 7.94
C GLY A 36 5.49 19.88 7.31
N GLY A 37 5.24 20.58 6.20
CA GLY A 37 6.26 21.37 5.50
C GLY A 37 7.39 20.54 4.89
N GLU A 38 8.58 21.15 4.73
CA GLU A 38 9.73 20.51 4.06
C GLU A 38 10.22 19.21 4.73
N GLU A 39 10.01 19.08 6.04
CA GLU A 39 10.41 17.86 6.76
C GLU A 39 9.55 16.67 6.35
N ARG A 40 8.26 16.92 6.07
CA ARG A 40 7.34 15.88 5.58
C ARG A 40 7.81 15.31 4.25
N ASP A 41 8.26 16.13 3.32
CA ASP A 41 8.70 15.67 1.99
C ASP A 41 9.93 14.76 2.06
N LYS A 42 10.88 15.07 2.96
CA LYS A 42 12.05 14.21 3.22
C LYS A 42 11.64 12.86 3.80
N ILE A 43 10.73 12.88 4.77
CA ILE A 43 10.20 11.67 5.42
C ILE A 43 9.47 10.79 4.39
N ILE A 44 8.66 11.39 3.52
CA ILE A 44 7.94 10.68 2.45
C ILE A 44 8.89 10.02 1.49
N LYS A 45 9.93 10.75 1.06
CA LYS A 45 10.95 10.19 0.18
C LYS A 45 11.62 8.98 0.84
N ALA A 46 11.99 9.08 2.12
CA ALA A 46 12.61 7.99 2.86
C ALA A 46 11.67 6.77 3.03
N SER A 47 10.37 7.00 3.28
CA SER A 47 9.36 5.94 3.34
C SER A 47 9.23 5.23 1.99
N LYS A 48 9.10 6.00 0.91
CA LYS A 48 8.97 5.47 -0.46
C LYS A 48 10.18 4.67 -0.88
N GLU A 49 11.40 5.16 -0.61
CA GLU A 49 12.64 4.45 -0.92
C GLU A 49 12.72 3.10 -0.19
N ALA A 50 12.38 3.08 1.11
CA ALA A 50 12.39 1.85 1.89
C ALA A 50 11.35 0.82 1.41
N TYR A 51 10.13 1.26 1.11
CA TYR A 51 9.10 0.39 0.54
C TYR A 51 9.49 -0.12 -0.86
N GLN A 52 10.04 0.74 -1.72
CA GLN A 52 10.44 0.37 -3.06
C GLN A 52 11.57 -0.67 -3.05
N GLU A 53 12.59 -0.48 -2.19
CA GLU A 53 13.67 -1.46 -2.03
C GLU A 53 13.13 -2.81 -1.54
N ALA A 54 12.24 -2.81 -0.53
CA ALA A 54 11.58 -4.03 -0.07
C ALA A 54 10.77 -4.70 -1.18
N PHE A 55 10.08 -3.90 -2.01
CA PHE A 55 9.20 -4.39 -3.06
C PHE A 55 9.99 -5.03 -4.19
N ASP A 56 11.10 -4.43 -4.61
CA ASP A 56 11.95 -4.97 -5.66
C ASP A 56 12.65 -6.26 -5.23
N ILE A 57 13.08 -6.37 -3.97
CA ILE A 57 13.64 -7.61 -3.41
C ILE A 57 12.56 -8.70 -3.35
N SER A 58 11.41 -8.40 -2.74
CA SER A 58 10.34 -9.40 -2.57
C SER A 58 9.77 -9.90 -3.89
N ARG A 59 9.66 -9.04 -4.91
CA ARG A 59 9.20 -9.44 -6.24
C ARG A 59 10.14 -10.44 -6.92
N ARG A 60 11.45 -10.32 -6.70
CA ARG A 60 12.47 -11.19 -7.31
C ARG A 60 12.64 -12.50 -6.56
N GLU A 61 12.50 -12.50 -5.24
CA GLU A 61 13.00 -13.59 -4.39
C GLU A 61 11.91 -14.28 -3.55
N MET A 62 10.66 -13.82 -3.58
CA MET A 62 9.56 -14.37 -2.78
C MET A 62 8.35 -14.68 -3.66
N GLN A 63 7.61 -15.74 -3.35
CA GLN A 63 6.35 -16.06 -4.04
C GLN A 63 5.30 -14.96 -3.81
N ALA A 64 4.41 -14.74 -4.78
CA ALA A 64 3.37 -13.71 -4.70
C ALA A 64 2.41 -13.91 -3.51
N THR A 65 2.20 -15.16 -3.12
CA THR A 65 1.39 -15.57 -1.97
C THR A 65 2.13 -15.49 -0.64
N HIS A 66 3.40 -15.10 -0.59
CA HIS A 66 4.13 -15.05 0.68
C HIS A 66 3.57 -13.93 1.60
N PRO A 67 3.23 -14.19 2.88
CA PRO A 67 2.61 -13.20 3.77
C PRO A 67 3.36 -11.87 3.89
N ILE A 68 4.68 -11.91 4.06
CA ILE A 68 5.53 -10.70 4.12
C ILE A 68 5.44 -9.87 2.82
N ARG A 69 5.42 -10.51 1.64
CA ARG A 69 5.31 -9.81 0.34
C ARG A 69 3.91 -9.20 0.17
N LEU A 70 2.86 -9.93 0.52
CA LEU A 70 1.49 -9.43 0.52
C LEU A 70 1.31 -8.25 1.49
N GLY A 71 1.80 -8.40 2.72
CA GLY A 71 1.73 -7.36 3.74
C GLY A 71 2.54 -6.12 3.39
N LEU A 72 3.64 -6.28 2.66
CA LEU A 72 4.37 -5.16 2.06
C LEU A 72 3.52 -4.44 1.01
N ALA A 73 2.90 -5.18 0.08
CA ALA A 73 2.06 -4.58 -0.96
C ALA A 73 0.86 -3.85 -0.35
N LEU A 74 0.23 -4.42 0.67
CA LEU A 74 -0.84 -3.79 1.44
C LEU A 74 -0.38 -2.45 2.02
N ASN A 75 0.68 -2.43 2.82
CA ASN A 75 1.15 -1.20 3.47
C ASN A 75 1.65 -0.16 2.46
N PHE A 76 2.28 -0.60 1.36
CA PHE A 76 2.75 0.32 0.34
C PHE A 76 1.58 0.90 -0.47
N SER A 77 0.50 0.15 -0.69
CA SER A 77 -0.71 0.68 -1.32
C SER A 77 -1.41 1.73 -0.45
N VAL A 78 -1.50 1.47 0.86
CA VAL A 78 -1.99 2.45 1.86
C VAL A 78 -1.12 3.70 1.87
N PHE A 79 0.22 3.56 1.79
CA PHE A 79 1.12 4.71 1.65
C PHE A 79 0.82 5.56 0.40
N TYR A 80 0.59 4.93 -0.76
CA TYR A 80 0.19 5.66 -1.97
C TYR A 80 -1.13 6.39 -1.79
N TYR A 81 -2.10 5.76 -1.12
CA TYR A 81 -3.42 6.34 -0.88
C TYR A 81 -3.38 7.51 0.11
N GLU A 82 -2.91 7.26 1.33
CA GLU A 82 -3.02 8.19 2.47
C GLU A 82 -1.94 9.27 2.47
N ILE A 83 -0.72 8.96 2.00
CA ILE A 83 0.43 9.86 2.14
C ILE A 83 0.73 10.62 0.86
N LEU A 84 0.66 9.94 -0.28
CA LEU A 84 0.90 10.53 -1.59
C LEU A 84 -0.37 11.01 -2.28
N CYS A 85 -1.55 10.74 -1.71
CA CYS A 85 -2.85 11.06 -2.30
C CYS A 85 -2.97 10.55 -3.76
N SER A 86 -2.33 9.43 -4.09
CA SER A 86 -2.35 8.79 -5.41
C SER A 86 -3.18 7.51 -5.36
N GLN A 87 -4.49 7.67 -5.47
CA GLN A 87 -5.45 6.56 -5.49
C GLN A 87 -5.21 5.63 -6.69
N ALA A 88 -4.87 6.17 -7.86
CA ALA A 88 -4.59 5.36 -9.04
C ALA A 88 -3.41 4.40 -8.82
N ASP A 89 -2.31 4.88 -8.23
CA ASP A 89 -1.16 4.05 -7.92
C ASP A 89 -1.44 3.05 -6.79
N ALA A 90 -2.19 3.48 -5.76
CA ALA A 90 -2.62 2.61 -4.66
C ALA A 90 -3.45 1.42 -5.17
N CYS A 91 -4.50 1.71 -5.95
CA CYS A 91 -5.37 0.68 -6.54
C CYS A 91 -4.59 -0.21 -7.50
N LYS A 92 -3.71 0.36 -8.35
CA LYS A 92 -2.89 -0.42 -9.28
C LYS A 92 -1.98 -1.40 -8.53
N LEU A 93 -1.32 -0.95 -7.46
CA LEU A 93 -0.43 -1.79 -6.66
C LEU A 93 -1.19 -2.89 -5.92
N ALA A 94 -2.27 -2.53 -5.23
CA ALA A 94 -3.08 -3.48 -4.47
C ALA A 94 -3.72 -4.53 -5.38
N LYS A 95 -4.31 -4.10 -6.51
CA LYS A 95 -4.90 -5.01 -7.50
C LYS A 95 -3.87 -5.96 -8.08
N LYS A 96 -2.70 -5.46 -8.49
CA LYS A 96 -1.65 -6.31 -9.04
C LYS A 96 -1.19 -7.36 -8.01
N ALA A 97 -1.00 -6.97 -6.75
CA ALA A 97 -0.59 -7.91 -5.71
C ALA A 97 -1.65 -8.98 -5.43
N PHE A 98 -2.92 -8.61 -5.46
CA PHE A 98 -4.05 -9.53 -5.32
C PHE A 98 -4.11 -10.51 -6.50
N ASP A 99 -4.08 -10.01 -7.73
CA ASP A 99 -4.15 -10.81 -8.96
C ASP A 99 -2.96 -11.78 -9.05
N ASP A 100 -1.72 -11.29 -8.82
CA ASP A 100 -0.51 -12.13 -8.80
C ASP A 100 -0.60 -13.26 -7.75
N ALA A 101 -1.27 -13.02 -6.63
CA ALA A 101 -1.40 -14.01 -5.56
C ALA A 101 -2.48 -15.05 -5.88
N ILE A 102 -3.60 -14.65 -6.48
CA ILE A 102 -4.67 -15.56 -6.91
C ILE A 102 -4.14 -16.61 -7.89
N GLU A 103 -3.27 -16.22 -8.83
CA GLU A 103 -2.67 -17.16 -9.81
C GLU A 103 -1.91 -18.32 -9.16
N VAL A 104 -1.42 -18.14 -7.93
CA VAL A 104 -0.59 -19.12 -7.22
C VAL A 104 -1.34 -19.73 -6.03
N LEU A 105 -2.38 -19.08 -5.50
CA LEU A 105 -3.06 -19.46 -4.26
C LEU A 105 -3.63 -20.88 -4.31
N GLU A 106 -4.20 -21.30 -5.45
CA GLU A 106 -4.78 -22.64 -5.65
C GLU A 106 -3.76 -23.78 -5.52
N SER A 107 -2.46 -23.46 -5.54
CA SER A 107 -1.37 -24.44 -5.39
C SER A 107 -0.83 -24.58 -3.96
N LEU A 108 -1.32 -23.76 -3.02
CA LEU A 108 -0.90 -23.82 -1.62
C LEU A 108 -1.68 -24.87 -0.83
N ASN A 109 -1.03 -25.43 0.21
CA ASN A 109 -1.68 -26.34 1.14
C ASN A 109 -2.43 -25.55 2.21
N ASP A 110 -3.73 -25.80 2.35
CA ASP A 110 -4.62 -25.11 3.29
C ASP A 110 -4.27 -25.32 4.79
N ASP A 111 -3.43 -26.31 5.09
CA ASP A 111 -2.99 -26.66 6.45
C ASP A 111 -1.76 -25.86 6.95
N ASP A 112 -1.18 -25.00 6.13
CA ASP A 112 -0.06 -24.12 6.50
C ASP A 112 -0.56 -22.84 7.20
N ASP A 113 0.06 -22.47 8.32
CA ASP A 113 -0.23 -21.19 8.99
C ASP A 113 0.04 -20.00 8.06
N SER A 114 1.02 -20.12 7.14
CA SER A 114 1.29 -19.08 6.14
C SER A 114 0.11 -18.86 5.17
N TYR A 115 -0.68 -19.90 4.90
CA TYR A 115 -1.86 -19.80 4.03
C TYR A 115 -2.97 -18.94 4.67
N LYS A 116 -3.20 -19.11 5.99
CA LYS A 116 -4.17 -18.29 6.74
C LYS A 116 -3.77 -16.82 6.79
N ASP A 117 -2.49 -16.55 7.03
CA ASP A 117 -1.98 -15.18 7.00
C ASP A 117 -2.11 -14.56 5.61
N SER A 118 -1.77 -15.30 4.55
CA SER A 118 -1.90 -14.82 3.18
C SER A 118 -3.33 -14.54 2.76
N THR A 119 -4.26 -15.44 3.06
CA THR A 119 -5.69 -15.25 2.76
C THR A 119 -6.28 -14.07 3.52
N LEU A 120 -5.90 -13.86 4.78
CA LEU A 120 -6.29 -12.68 5.55
C LEU A 120 -5.76 -11.37 4.90
N ILE A 121 -4.50 -11.34 4.48
CA ILE A 121 -3.92 -10.13 3.86
C ILE A 121 -4.56 -9.87 2.48
N MET A 122 -4.83 -10.92 1.70
CA MET A 122 -5.55 -10.79 0.42
C MET A 122 -6.98 -10.25 0.63
N GLN A 123 -7.65 -10.66 1.71
CA GLN A 123 -8.94 -10.10 2.09
C GLN A 123 -8.85 -8.60 2.36
N LEU A 124 -7.83 -8.16 3.12
CA LEU A 124 -7.60 -6.73 3.40
C LEU A 124 -7.30 -5.92 2.13
N LEU A 125 -6.52 -6.49 1.19
CA LEU A 125 -6.27 -5.85 -0.11
C LEU A 125 -7.58 -5.66 -0.90
N ARG A 126 -8.46 -6.66 -0.92
CA ARG A 126 -9.76 -6.59 -1.57
C ARG A 126 -10.68 -5.54 -0.93
N ASP A 127 -10.66 -5.47 0.40
CA ASP A 127 -11.50 -4.53 1.15
C ASP A 127 -11.06 -3.09 0.90
N ASN A 128 -9.74 -2.83 0.90
CA ASN A 128 -9.17 -1.54 0.52
C ASN A 128 -9.53 -1.15 -0.93
N LEU A 129 -9.40 -2.07 -1.89
CA LEU A 129 -9.78 -1.81 -3.28
C LEU A 129 -11.26 -1.45 -3.42
N THR A 130 -12.13 -2.13 -2.68
CA THR A 130 -13.57 -1.85 -2.68
C THR A 130 -13.84 -0.44 -2.15
N LEU A 131 -13.25 -0.10 -1.00
CA LEU A 131 -13.37 1.22 -0.38
C LEU A 131 -12.89 2.34 -1.32
N TRP A 132 -11.69 2.19 -1.87
CA TRP A 132 -11.08 3.23 -2.72
C TRP A 132 -11.76 3.36 -4.07
N THR A 133 -12.45 2.33 -4.58
CA THR A 133 -13.18 2.45 -5.84
C THR A 133 -14.61 2.95 -5.65
N SER A 134 -15.21 2.76 -4.47
CA SER A 134 -16.52 3.35 -4.15
C SER A 134 -16.46 4.86 -3.92
N ASP A 135 -15.37 5.37 -3.34
CA ASP A 135 -15.20 6.82 -3.12
C ASP A 135 -15.19 7.60 -4.45
N ASN A 136 -14.67 6.99 -5.52
CA ASN A 136 -14.62 7.59 -6.86
C ASN A 136 -16.02 7.69 -7.52
N ALA A 137 -16.96 6.83 -7.14
CA ALA A 137 -18.32 6.84 -7.69
C ALA A 137 -19.20 7.95 -7.09
N GLN A 138 -18.74 8.61 -6.01
CA GLN A 138 -19.45 9.72 -5.39
C GLN A 138 -18.99 11.10 -5.90
N ASP A 139 -17.82 11.21 -6.53
CA ASP A 139 -17.26 12.48 -7.01
C ASP A 139 -17.56 12.78 -8.50
N ASP A 140 -18.02 11.79 -9.28
CA ASP A 140 -18.34 11.95 -10.72
C ASP A 140 -19.85 12.17 -10.99
N GLY A 141 -20.60 12.69 -10.00
CA GLY A 141 -22.07 12.65 -9.97
C GLY A 141 -22.82 13.91 -9.55
N GLY A 142 -22.27 15.12 -9.72
CA GLY A 142 -22.98 16.31 -9.20
C GLY A 142 -22.52 17.71 -9.61
N GLU A 143 -22.11 17.95 -10.87
CA GLU A 143 -22.09 19.32 -11.40
C GLU A 143 -23.03 19.45 -12.60
N GLY A 144 -24.29 19.77 -12.31
CA GLY A 144 -25.29 20.06 -13.32
C GLY A 144 -26.58 20.60 -12.71
N GLU A 145 -26.84 21.88 -12.98
CA GLU A 145 -28.14 22.55 -12.95
C GLU A 145 -28.72 23.04 -11.60
N GLN A 146 -28.52 24.33 -11.28
CA GLN A 146 -29.53 25.40 -11.44
C GLN A 146 -29.17 26.66 -10.64
N SER A 147 -28.74 27.71 -11.33
CA SER A 147 -28.75 29.09 -10.81
C SER A 147 -28.88 30.08 -11.96
N GLN A 148 -30.02 30.06 -12.66
CA GLN A 148 -30.47 31.19 -13.47
C GLN A 148 -31.98 31.33 -13.35
N GLN A 149 -32.42 32.12 -12.38
CA GLN A 149 -33.67 32.87 -12.47
C GLN A 149 -33.64 34.03 -11.48
N ALA A 150 -32.97 35.11 -11.88
CA ALA A 150 -33.23 36.44 -11.38
C ALA A 150 -32.91 37.41 -12.51
N GLU A 151 -33.95 37.85 -13.24
CA GLU A 151 -34.09 39.18 -13.86
C GLU A 151 -35.13 39.12 -14.98
N GLN A 152 -36.36 39.53 -14.65
CA GLN A 152 -37.19 40.43 -15.47
C GLN A 152 -38.59 40.55 -14.87
N LYS A 153 -38.81 41.61 -14.10
CA LYS A 153 -40.07 42.37 -14.08
C LYS A 153 -39.73 43.85 -13.84
N ASN A 154 -39.65 44.59 -14.93
CA ASN A 154 -40.21 45.94 -15.02
C ASN A 154 -41.65 45.80 -15.51
#